data_AF-A0A3C1RDP4-F1
#
_entry.id   AF-A0A3C1RDP4-F1
#
_cell.length_a   1.000
_cell.length_b   1.000
_cell.length_c   1.000
_cell.angle_alpha   90.00
_cell.angle_beta   90.00
_cell.angle_gamma   90.00
#
_symmetry.space_group_name_H-M   'P 1'
#
loop_
_entity.id
_entity.type
_entity.pdbx_description
1 polymer ?
#
loop_
_entity_poly.entity_id
_entity_poly.type
_entity_poly.pdbx_seq_one_letter_code
_entity_poly.pdbx_strand_id
1 'polypeptide(L)'
;MIHYIYRISNAGKQPKIKLDFATKEFCLENFLSVFGSSDLIIIADNCTKELVEYMHLKSLNVIETSTGNSKGVLYAINMAIQSFNENDFVYFIEDDYIHIDGAADILQSGLSIADYVTLYDNNDYYGDYSVKSSLSPYSSHGGQLCRLFVTDKAHFRSAWSTTMTFAAKVNTLKEDLFTWKIITSGVFRNKYPYDFAAFLSLTKAPVWPLLKSLHEIKFIKSILLVIFIRLSRLFKKKRILAVPVPGYSTHTDLIGLAPLNDWKNYKF
;
A
#
# COMPACT_ATOMS: atom_id res chain seq x y z
N MET A 1 16.98 9.39 5.71
CA MET A 1 16.58 8.33 6.67
C MET A 1 15.28 7.70 6.17
N ILE A 2 14.92 6.48 6.62
CA ILE A 2 13.62 5.86 6.34
C ILE A 2 12.88 5.74 7.67
N HIS A 3 11.70 6.37 7.77
CA HIS A 3 10.79 6.26 8.90
C HIS A 3 9.71 5.23 8.60
N TYR A 4 9.16 4.58 9.62
CA TYR A 4 8.11 3.58 9.48
C TYR A 4 6.84 4.02 10.18
N ILE A 5 5.72 3.98 9.47
CA ILE A 5 4.39 4.20 10.05
C ILE A 5 3.56 2.93 9.87
N TYR A 6 3.38 2.20 10.95
CA TYR A 6 2.62 0.96 11.00
C TYR A 6 1.22 1.22 11.51
N ARG A 7 0.18 0.86 10.75
CA ARG A 7 -1.22 1.09 11.11
C ARG A 7 -1.89 -0.21 11.51
N ILE A 8 -2.37 -0.27 12.74
CA ILE A 8 -2.94 -1.48 13.35
C ILE A 8 -4.35 -1.26 13.89
N SER A 9 -5.23 -2.26 13.71
CA SER A 9 -6.61 -2.26 14.21
C SER A 9 -7.15 -3.68 14.36
N ASN A 10 -7.80 -3.98 15.49
CA ASN A 10 -8.47 -5.27 15.74
C ASN A 10 -9.95 -5.17 16.13
N ALA A 11 -10.56 -3.97 16.19
CA ALA A 11 -12.00 -3.81 16.45
C ALA A 11 -12.90 -3.97 15.21
N GLY A 12 -12.34 -4.21 14.03
CA GLY A 12 -13.09 -4.35 12.78
C GLY A 12 -13.47 -5.80 12.43
N LYS A 13 -14.72 -6.05 12.05
CA LYS A 13 -15.11 -7.31 11.41
C LYS A 13 -14.70 -7.33 9.94
N GLN A 14 -13.84 -8.25 9.54
CA GLN A 14 -13.93 -8.84 8.20
C GLN A 14 -13.71 -10.36 8.23
N PRO A 15 -14.64 -11.16 7.67
CA PRO A 15 -14.40 -12.57 7.42
C PRO A 15 -13.54 -12.68 6.15
N LYS A 16 -12.25 -12.38 6.26
CA LYS A 16 -11.30 -12.72 5.20
C LYS A 16 -10.63 -14.04 5.57
N ILE A 17 -10.48 -14.93 4.60
CA ILE A 17 -9.70 -16.16 4.79
C ILE A 17 -8.22 -15.75 4.67
N LYS A 18 -7.53 -15.78 5.80
CA LYS A 18 -6.12 -15.42 5.93
C LYS A 18 -5.26 -16.68 6.05
N LEU A 19 -3.95 -16.50 5.97
CA LEU A 19 -2.98 -17.48 6.47
C LEU A 19 -3.28 -17.75 7.96
N ASP A 20 -3.33 -19.03 8.35
CA ASP A 20 -3.82 -19.44 9.67
C ASP A 20 -2.99 -18.87 10.84
N PHE A 21 -1.71 -18.58 10.59
CA PHE A 21 -0.78 -18.03 11.58
C PHE A 21 -0.73 -16.49 11.60
N ALA A 22 -1.35 -15.80 10.63
CA ALA A 22 -1.18 -14.37 10.42
C ALA A 22 -2.08 -13.52 11.35
N THR A 23 -1.79 -13.57 12.64
CA THR A 23 -2.40 -12.66 13.63
C THR A 23 -1.81 -11.24 13.50
N LYS A 24 -2.42 -10.27 14.20
CA LYS A 24 -1.93 -8.88 14.21
C LYS A 24 -0.56 -8.77 14.88
N GLU A 25 -0.40 -9.52 15.96
CA GLU A 25 0.85 -9.69 16.71
C GLU A 25 1.90 -10.35 15.81
N PHE A 26 1.55 -11.43 15.10
CA PHE A 26 2.48 -12.09 14.19
C PHE A 26 3.00 -11.14 13.09
N CYS A 27 2.11 -10.38 12.45
CA CYS A 27 2.50 -9.42 11.41
C CYS A 27 3.38 -8.30 11.99
N LEU A 28 3.09 -7.83 13.22
CA LEU A 28 3.90 -6.82 13.89
C LEU A 28 5.28 -7.37 14.29
N GLU A 29 5.37 -8.58 14.84
CA GLU A 29 6.65 -9.22 15.15
C GLU A 29 7.49 -9.46 13.89
N ASN A 30 6.85 -9.85 12.79
CA ASN A 30 7.52 -10.00 11.50
C ASN A 30 8.08 -8.67 11.00
N PHE A 31 7.30 -7.60 11.10
CA PHE A 31 7.78 -6.27 10.75
C PHE A 31 8.99 -5.88 11.61
N LEU A 32 8.91 -6.09 12.93
CA LEU A 32 9.97 -5.74 13.87
C LEU A 32 11.25 -6.55 13.63
N SER A 33 11.16 -7.82 13.23
CA SER A 33 12.34 -8.64 12.93
C SER A 33 13.07 -8.16 11.66
N VAL A 34 12.33 -7.62 10.69
CA VAL A 34 12.88 -7.18 9.39
C VAL A 34 13.38 -5.74 9.42
N PHE A 35 12.64 -4.83 10.07
CA PHE A 35 12.92 -3.38 10.02
C PHE A 35 13.37 -2.78 11.35
N GLY A 36 13.21 -3.50 12.47
CA GLY A 36 13.46 -2.99 13.81
C GLY A 36 12.40 -1.99 14.29
N SER A 37 12.69 -1.32 15.43
CA SER A 37 11.76 -0.40 16.09
C SER A 37 12.25 1.04 16.22
N SER A 38 13.51 1.34 15.86
CA SER A 38 14.13 2.65 16.16
C SER A 38 13.45 3.85 15.52
N ASP A 39 12.96 3.71 14.28
CA ASP A 39 12.27 4.77 13.53
C ASP A 39 10.78 4.43 13.29
N LEU A 40 10.21 3.61 14.17
CA LEU A 40 8.84 3.12 14.07
C LEU A 40 7.88 4.00 14.87
N ILE A 41 6.80 4.44 14.21
CA ILE A 41 5.59 4.97 14.84
C ILE A 41 4.44 4.01 14.54
N ILE A 42 3.73 3.59 15.58
CA ILE A 42 2.53 2.78 15.46
C ILE A 42 1.29 3.66 15.63
N ILE A 43 0.39 3.62 14.66
CA ILE A 43 -0.95 4.22 14.76
C ILE A 43 -1.94 3.10 15.08
N ALA A 44 -2.35 3.03 16.34
CA ALA A 44 -3.28 2.05 16.88
C ALA A 44 -4.72 2.58 16.77
N ASP A 45 -5.39 2.26 15.67
CA ASP A 45 -6.74 2.78 15.40
C ASP A 45 -7.81 1.80 15.88
N ASN A 46 -8.62 2.21 16.87
CA ASN A 46 -9.65 1.37 17.46
C ASN A 46 -9.12 -0.01 17.88
N CYS A 47 -7.97 -0.06 18.57
CA CYS A 47 -7.42 -1.31 19.10
C CYS A 47 -8.08 -1.67 20.45
N THR A 48 -8.14 -2.96 20.76
CA THR A 48 -8.50 -3.41 22.10
C THR A 48 -7.38 -3.08 23.09
N LYS A 49 -7.71 -3.00 24.39
CA LYS A 49 -6.74 -2.67 25.44
C LYS A 49 -5.59 -3.68 25.48
N GLU A 50 -5.89 -4.95 25.28
CA GLU A 50 -4.90 -6.03 25.30
C GLU A 50 -3.83 -5.84 24.22
N LEU A 51 -4.24 -5.42 23.01
CA LEU A 51 -3.30 -5.17 21.91
C LEU A 51 -2.47 -3.91 22.15
N VAL A 52 -3.06 -2.87 22.73
CA VAL A 52 -2.33 -1.64 23.10
C VAL A 52 -1.30 -1.93 24.21
N GLU A 53 -1.69 -2.66 25.25
CA GLU A 53 -0.81 -3.11 26.33
C GLU A 53 0.34 -3.97 25.79
N TYR A 54 0.06 -4.89 24.86
CA TYR A 54 1.09 -5.69 24.18
C TYR A 54 2.17 -4.82 23.52
N MET A 55 1.78 -3.76 22.82
CA MET A 55 2.73 -2.86 22.15
C MET A 55 3.52 -2.01 23.15
N HIS A 56 2.89 -1.57 24.24
CA HIS A 56 3.57 -0.83 25.31
C HIS A 56 4.59 -1.69 26.08
N LEU A 57 4.30 -2.96 26.33
CA LEU A 57 5.25 -3.90 26.95
C LEU A 57 6.52 -4.08 26.10
N LYS A 58 6.42 -3.87 24.79
CA LYS A 58 7.54 -3.86 23.84
C LYS A 58 8.24 -2.51 23.70
N SER A 59 7.86 -1.51 24.51
CA SER A 59 8.40 -0.14 24.46
C SER A 59 8.27 0.51 23.07
N LEU A 60 7.21 0.18 22.33
CA LEU A 60 6.95 0.75 21.01
C LEU A 60 6.33 2.15 21.13
N ASN A 61 6.64 3.03 20.17
CA ASN A 61 6.02 4.36 20.09
C ASN A 61 4.61 4.24 19.49
N VAL A 62 3.59 4.23 20.36
CA VAL A 62 2.18 4.01 20.00
C VAL A 62 1.39 5.31 20.10
N ILE A 63 0.62 5.61 19.06
CA ILE A 63 -0.36 6.69 19.00
C ILE A 63 -1.74 6.05 18.81
N GLU A 64 -2.58 6.12 19.84
CA GLU A 64 -3.95 5.62 19.78
C GLU A 64 -4.88 6.59 19.06
N THR A 65 -5.72 6.06 18.15
CA THR A 65 -6.69 6.85 17.39
C THR A 65 -8.05 6.16 17.27
N SER A 66 -9.08 6.92 16.88
CA SER A 66 -10.45 6.42 16.64
C SER A 66 -11.04 6.98 15.33
N THR A 67 -10.22 7.00 14.28
CA THR A 67 -10.50 7.70 13.02
C THR A 67 -11.11 6.80 11.94
N GLY A 68 -10.90 5.49 12.02
CA GLY A 68 -11.31 4.53 11.00
C GLY A 68 -10.37 4.54 9.79
N ASN A 69 -10.55 3.61 8.85
CA ASN A 69 -9.51 3.32 7.85
C ASN A 69 -9.16 4.55 6.94
N SER A 70 -10.12 5.13 6.21
CA SER A 70 -9.81 6.24 5.30
C SER A 70 -9.21 7.46 5.99
N LYS A 71 -9.75 7.87 7.15
CA LYS A 71 -9.23 9.03 7.89
C LYS A 71 -7.90 8.71 8.55
N GLY A 72 -7.70 7.47 9.01
CA GLY A 72 -6.43 6.99 9.57
C GLY A 72 -5.28 7.01 8.55
N VAL A 73 -5.56 6.68 7.28
CA VAL A 73 -4.59 6.89 6.18
C VAL A 73 -4.17 8.36 6.09
N LEU A 74 -5.16 9.26 6.01
CA LEU A 74 -4.87 10.68 5.84
C LEU A 74 -4.14 11.26 7.06
N TYR A 75 -4.49 10.78 8.25
CA TYR A 75 -3.79 11.12 9.49
C TYR A 75 -2.31 10.70 9.42
N ALA A 76 -2.03 9.46 9.04
CA ALA A 76 -0.66 8.96 8.87
C ALA A 76 0.15 9.79 7.85
N ILE A 77 -0.44 10.12 6.70
CA ILE A 77 0.22 10.93 5.66
C ILE A 77 0.50 12.35 6.17
N ASN A 78 -0.45 13.00 6.85
CA ASN A 78 -0.23 14.34 7.40
C ASN A 78 0.82 14.31 8.51
N MET A 79 0.81 13.30 9.37
CA MET A 79 1.82 13.11 10.42
C MET A 79 3.22 13.01 9.82
N ALA A 80 3.41 12.17 8.81
CA ALA A 80 4.67 12.04 8.09
C ALA A 80 5.15 13.39 7.52
N ILE A 81 4.25 14.12 6.87
CA ILE A 81 4.51 15.44 6.27
C ILE A 81 4.90 16.50 7.30
N GLN A 82 4.32 16.44 8.50
CA GLN A 82 4.50 17.42 9.57
C GLN A 82 5.70 17.11 10.47
N SER A 83 6.03 15.83 10.64
CA SER A 83 6.97 15.37 11.67
C SER A 83 8.37 15.08 11.14
N PHE A 84 8.51 14.80 9.83
CA PHE A 84 9.77 14.36 9.24
C PHE A 84 10.34 15.36 8.23
N ASN A 85 11.65 15.26 7.97
CA ASN A 85 12.31 16.12 7.00
C ASN A 85 11.84 15.80 5.58
N GLU A 86 11.77 16.83 4.72
CA GLU A 86 11.34 16.68 3.32
C GLU A 86 12.20 15.71 2.51
N ASN A 87 13.46 15.54 2.93
CA ASN A 87 14.42 14.64 2.30
C ASN A 87 14.38 13.21 2.83
N ASP A 88 13.65 12.95 3.91
CA ASP A 88 13.46 11.61 4.43
C ASP A 88 12.43 10.83 3.62
N PHE A 89 12.45 9.52 3.80
CA PHE A 89 11.47 8.59 3.26
C PHE A 89 10.59 8.07 4.38
N VAL A 90 9.37 7.68 4.04
CA VAL A 90 8.44 7.03 4.96
C VAL A 90 7.90 5.79 4.30
N TYR A 91 7.93 4.67 5.01
CA TYR A 91 7.22 3.46 4.64
C TYR A 91 5.93 3.36 5.45
N PHE A 92 4.79 3.31 4.78
CA PHE A 92 3.49 3.01 5.39
C PHE A 92 3.22 1.52 5.30
N ILE A 93 2.77 0.91 6.39
CA ILE A 93 2.49 -0.52 6.49
C ILE A 93 1.10 -0.75 7.08
N GLU A 94 0.32 -1.62 6.43
CA GLU A 94 -0.92 -2.18 6.99
C GLU A 94 -0.62 -3.42 7.84
N ASP A 95 -1.43 -3.65 8.87
CA ASP A 95 -1.26 -4.72 9.86
C ASP A 95 -1.68 -6.12 9.41
N ASP A 96 -1.61 -6.37 8.11
CA ASP A 96 -1.86 -7.65 7.47
C ASP A 96 -0.90 -7.93 6.32
N TYR A 97 0.34 -7.46 6.50
CA TYR A 97 1.47 -7.76 5.63
C TYR A 97 2.54 -8.56 6.35
N ILE A 98 3.20 -9.42 5.59
CA ILE A 98 4.41 -10.14 5.97
C ILE A 98 5.53 -9.73 5.02
N HIS A 99 6.71 -9.51 5.56
CA HIS A 99 7.95 -9.19 4.88
C HIS A 99 8.97 -10.32 5.08
N ILE A 100 9.82 -10.52 4.08
CA ILE A 100 10.91 -11.51 4.12
C ILE A 100 12.28 -10.84 4.35
N ASP A 101 13.27 -11.65 4.70
CA ASP A 101 14.65 -11.22 4.85
C ASP A 101 15.16 -10.43 3.63
N GLY A 102 15.90 -9.35 3.88
CA GLY A 102 16.40 -8.45 2.84
C GLY A 102 15.39 -7.41 2.34
N ALA A 103 14.13 -7.44 2.80
CA ALA A 103 13.11 -6.47 2.41
C ALA A 103 13.53 -5.00 2.65
N ALA A 104 14.25 -4.71 3.73
CA ALA A 104 14.78 -3.37 4.02
C ALA A 104 15.76 -2.88 2.93
N ASP A 105 16.70 -3.72 2.51
CA ASP A 105 17.65 -3.41 1.45
C ASP A 105 16.95 -3.19 0.10
N ILE A 106 15.96 -4.04 -0.22
CA ILE A 106 15.17 -3.93 -1.45
C ILE A 106 14.33 -2.65 -1.44
N LEU A 107 13.75 -2.28 -0.31
CA LEU A 107 13.00 -1.03 -0.16
C LEU A 107 13.90 0.17 -0.47
N GLN A 108 15.09 0.20 0.13
CA GLN A 108 16.06 1.27 -0.10
C GLN A 108 16.50 1.32 -1.57
N SER A 109 16.79 0.17 -2.18
CA SER A 109 17.14 0.07 -3.60
C SER A 109 16.03 0.64 -4.49
N GLY A 110 14.76 0.25 -4.25
CA GLY A 110 13.62 0.76 -5.00
C GLY A 110 13.42 2.27 -4.88
N LEU A 111 13.67 2.83 -3.68
CA LEU A 111 13.50 4.27 -3.40
C LEU A 111 14.52 5.13 -4.15
N SER A 112 15.63 4.54 -4.62
CA SER A 112 16.62 5.23 -5.44
C SER A 112 16.18 5.42 -6.91
N ILE A 113 15.20 4.65 -7.39
CA ILE A 113 14.79 4.61 -8.81
C ILE A 113 13.33 5.04 -9.06
N ALA A 114 12.53 5.27 -8.02
CA ALA A 114 11.09 5.54 -8.15
C ALA A 114 10.57 6.59 -7.15
N ASP A 115 9.43 7.21 -7.46
CA ASP A 115 8.78 8.17 -6.56
C ASP A 115 8.03 7.45 -5.42
N TYR A 116 7.50 6.26 -5.71
CA TYR A 116 6.83 5.36 -4.77
C TYR A 116 7.37 3.93 -4.94
N VAL A 117 7.41 3.19 -3.84
CA VAL A 117 7.85 1.79 -3.83
C VAL A 117 6.86 0.96 -3.01
N THR A 118 6.51 -0.22 -3.48
CA THR A 118 5.90 -1.25 -2.64
C THR A 118 6.74 -2.51 -2.77
N LEU A 119 6.85 -3.28 -1.69
CA LEU A 119 7.50 -4.59 -1.71
C LEU A 119 6.51 -5.70 -2.10
N TYR A 120 5.23 -5.35 -2.20
CA TYR A 120 4.15 -6.29 -2.46
C TYR A 120 3.94 -6.46 -3.97
N ASP A 121 4.34 -7.62 -4.47
CA ASP A 121 4.10 -8.04 -5.86
C ASP A 121 2.69 -8.62 -5.99
N ASN A 122 1.69 -7.73 -6.11
CA ASN A 122 0.28 -8.09 -6.08
C ASN A 122 -0.11 -9.10 -7.20
N ASN A 123 -0.85 -10.15 -6.81
CA ASN A 123 -1.38 -11.14 -7.75
C ASN A 123 -2.24 -10.54 -8.89
N ASP A 124 -2.93 -9.41 -8.63
CA ASP A 124 -3.75 -8.71 -9.62
C ASP A 124 -2.97 -8.30 -10.88
N TYR A 125 -1.64 -8.21 -10.79
CA TYR A 125 -0.76 -7.84 -11.89
C TYR A 125 -0.56 -8.97 -12.92
N TYR A 126 -0.90 -10.21 -12.58
CA TYR A 126 -0.62 -11.42 -13.37
C TYR A 126 -1.87 -12.12 -13.89
N GLY A 127 -3.05 -11.76 -13.41
CA GLY A 127 -4.29 -12.37 -13.91
C GLY A 127 -4.82 -11.72 -15.20
N ASP A 128 -5.97 -12.21 -15.64
CA ASP A 128 -6.65 -11.74 -16.84
C ASP A 128 -8.07 -11.25 -16.49
N TYR A 129 -8.27 -9.94 -16.62
CA TYR A 129 -9.55 -9.31 -16.35
C TYR A 129 -10.67 -9.79 -17.28
N SER A 130 -10.36 -10.14 -18.53
CA SER A 130 -11.36 -10.56 -19.53
C SER A 130 -12.05 -11.88 -19.16
N VAL A 131 -11.35 -12.75 -18.42
CA VAL A 131 -11.87 -14.02 -17.90
C VAL A 131 -12.03 -14.01 -16.37
N LYS A 132 -11.99 -12.82 -15.76
CA LYS A 132 -12.19 -12.58 -14.31
C LYS A 132 -11.23 -13.36 -13.40
N SER A 133 -9.99 -13.60 -13.84
CA SER A 133 -8.92 -14.16 -12.99
C SER A 133 -8.06 -13.09 -12.32
N SER A 134 -8.29 -11.80 -12.62
CA SER A 134 -7.77 -10.63 -11.89
C SER A 134 -8.90 -9.63 -11.62
N LEU A 135 -8.79 -8.88 -10.53
CA LEU A 135 -9.70 -7.76 -10.24
C LEU A 135 -9.27 -6.46 -10.94
N SER A 136 -8.06 -6.43 -11.51
CA SER A 136 -7.50 -5.26 -12.17
C SER A 136 -7.80 -5.25 -13.67
N PRO A 137 -8.51 -4.22 -14.20
CA PRO A 137 -8.73 -4.09 -15.65
C PRO A 137 -7.47 -3.81 -16.46
N TYR A 138 -6.33 -3.60 -15.79
CA TYR A 138 -5.04 -3.31 -16.43
C TYR A 138 -4.18 -4.55 -16.68
N SER A 139 -4.67 -5.73 -16.27
CA SER A 139 -4.01 -7.01 -16.47
C SER A 139 -4.81 -7.84 -17.47
N SER A 140 -4.15 -8.34 -18.51
CA SER A 140 -4.76 -9.13 -19.58
C SER A 140 -3.73 -10.11 -20.12
N HIS A 141 -4.17 -11.30 -20.58
CA HIS A 141 -3.27 -12.33 -21.12
C HIS A 141 -2.14 -12.70 -20.15
N GLY A 142 -2.42 -12.75 -18.85
CA GLY A 142 -1.46 -13.18 -17.83
C GLY A 142 -0.49 -12.09 -17.34
N GLY A 143 -0.73 -10.81 -17.63
CA GLY A 143 0.18 -9.76 -17.18
C GLY A 143 -0.30 -8.32 -17.37
N GLN A 144 0.42 -7.42 -16.70
CA GLN A 144 0.29 -5.97 -16.81
C GLN A 144 1.47 -5.39 -17.60
N LEU A 145 1.19 -4.49 -18.56
CA LEU A 145 2.25 -3.77 -19.26
C LEU A 145 3.08 -2.94 -18.26
N CYS A 146 4.39 -3.15 -18.26
CA CYS A 146 5.32 -2.48 -17.35
C CYS A 146 6.65 -2.16 -18.03
N ARG A 147 7.41 -1.25 -17.40
CA ARG A 147 8.84 -1.05 -17.63
C ARG A 147 9.61 -1.82 -16.57
N LEU A 148 10.65 -2.53 -16.97
CA LEU A 148 11.61 -3.14 -16.06
C LEU A 148 12.74 -2.16 -15.73
N PHE A 149 13.19 -2.21 -14.49
CA PHE A 149 14.33 -1.52 -13.95
C PHE A 149 15.23 -2.54 -13.25
N VAL A 150 16.52 -2.30 -13.26
CA VAL A 150 17.50 -3.18 -12.60
C VAL A 150 18.36 -2.34 -11.69
N THR A 151 18.56 -2.84 -10.49
CA THR A 151 19.52 -2.31 -9.51
C THR A 151 20.54 -3.40 -9.21
N ASP A 152 21.55 -3.08 -8.41
CA ASP A 152 22.51 -4.07 -7.91
C ASP A 152 21.85 -5.10 -6.96
N LYS A 153 20.65 -4.81 -6.44
CA LYS A 153 19.94 -5.67 -5.48
C LYS A 153 18.81 -6.50 -6.07
N ALA A 154 18.05 -5.97 -7.03
CA ALA A 154 16.89 -6.65 -7.58
C ALA A 154 16.44 -6.08 -8.94
N HIS A 155 15.59 -6.88 -9.61
CA HIS A 155 14.73 -6.41 -10.69
C HIS A 155 13.49 -5.75 -10.10
N PHE A 156 13.13 -4.62 -10.66
CA PHE A 156 11.88 -3.94 -10.36
C PHE A 156 11.06 -3.78 -11.63
N ARG A 157 9.75 -3.68 -11.47
CA ARG A 157 8.85 -3.25 -12.53
C ARG A 157 8.04 -2.05 -12.12
N SER A 158 7.58 -1.28 -13.10
CA SER A 158 6.54 -0.28 -12.85
C SER A 158 5.18 -0.94 -12.65
N ALA A 159 4.39 -0.47 -11.68
CA ALA A 159 2.98 -0.82 -11.54
C ALA A 159 2.07 0.41 -11.61
N TRP A 160 0.79 0.19 -11.92
CA TRP A 160 -0.24 1.25 -11.96
C TRP A 160 -0.91 1.51 -10.61
N SER A 161 -0.88 0.54 -9.70
CA SER A 161 -1.54 0.62 -8.40
C SER A 161 -0.91 -0.30 -7.39
N THR A 162 -1.04 0.02 -6.11
CA THR A 162 -0.77 -0.88 -4.98
C THR A 162 -1.76 -0.54 -3.85
N THR A 163 -1.65 -1.24 -2.73
CA THR A 163 -2.41 -1.04 -1.50
C THR A 163 -1.85 0.12 -0.68
N MET A 164 -2.32 0.29 0.56
CA MET A 164 -1.82 1.32 1.46
C MET A 164 -0.52 0.91 2.17
N THR A 165 0.16 -0.11 1.65
CA THR A 165 1.52 -0.52 2.03
C THR A 165 2.53 -0.09 0.96
N PHE A 166 3.10 1.10 1.13
CA PHE A 166 4.06 1.70 0.19
C PHE A 166 4.99 2.68 0.89
N ALA A 167 6.16 2.92 0.30
CA ALA A 167 7.11 3.95 0.71
C ALA A 167 7.20 5.09 -0.30
N ALA A 168 7.50 6.29 0.20
CA ALA A 168 7.73 7.48 -0.62
C ALA A 168 8.62 8.49 0.12
N LYS A 169 9.20 9.43 -0.61
CA LYS A 169 9.86 10.61 -0.03
C LYS A 169 8.82 11.53 0.60
N VAL A 170 9.12 12.15 1.74
CA VAL A 170 8.20 13.10 2.42
C VAL A 170 7.80 14.24 1.48
N ASN A 171 8.76 14.78 0.70
CA ASN A 171 8.43 15.80 -0.30
C ASN A 171 7.46 15.30 -1.39
N THR A 172 7.60 14.04 -1.84
CA THR A 172 6.65 13.44 -2.78
C THR A 172 5.24 13.40 -2.19
N LEU A 173 5.11 13.04 -0.91
CA LEU A 173 3.81 13.05 -0.21
C LEU A 173 3.22 14.46 -0.13
N LYS A 174 4.05 15.49 0.13
CA LYS A 174 3.64 16.90 0.16
C LYS A 174 3.05 17.34 -1.18
N GLU A 175 3.76 17.07 -2.27
CA GLU A 175 3.31 17.37 -3.65
C GLU A 175 2.00 16.66 -4.00
N ASP A 176 1.82 15.43 -3.48
CA ASP A 176 0.68 14.58 -3.80
C ASP A 176 -0.49 14.68 -2.79
N LEU A 177 -0.36 15.48 -1.72
CA LEU A 177 -1.31 15.57 -0.61
C LEU A 177 -2.76 15.83 -1.06
N PHE A 178 -2.96 16.65 -2.10
CA PHE A 178 -4.30 16.89 -2.64
C PHE A 178 -4.95 15.61 -3.17
N THR A 179 -4.19 14.73 -3.83
CA THR A 179 -4.70 13.44 -4.31
C THR A 179 -5.12 12.57 -3.14
N TRP A 180 -4.27 12.49 -2.11
CA TRP A 180 -4.55 11.72 -0.89
C TRP A 180 -5.81 12.23 -0.19
N LYS A 181 -5.93 13.55 0.03
CA LYS A 181 -7.13 14.16 0.63
C LYS A 181 -8.42 13.80 -0.10
N ILE A 182 -8.43 13.88 -1.44
CA ILE A 182 -9.62 13.55 -2.23
C ILE A 182 -9.97 12.06 -2.11
N ILE A 183 -8.98 11.18 -2.22
CA ILE A 183 -9.20 9.74 -2.17
C ILE A 183 -9.72 9.28 -0.79
N THR A 184 -9.30 9.93 0.28
CA THR A 184 -9.73 9.62 1.65
C THR A 184 -10.96 10.39 2.12
N SER A 185 -11.43 11.40 1.37
CA SER A 185 -12.52 12.32 1.76
C SER A 185 -13.91 11.69 1.90
N GLY A 186 -14.09 10.46 1.40
CA GLY A 186 -15.40 9.81 1.33
C GLY A 186 -16.20 10.10 0.06
N VAL A 187 -15.79 11.09 -0.74
CA VAL A 187 -16.45 11.46 -2.02
C VAL A 187 -16.71 10.23 -2.91
N PHE A 188 -15.73 9.33 -3.00
CA PHE A 188 -15.86 8.08 -3.76
C PHE A 188 -16.24 6.89 -2.87
N ARG A 189 -15.62 6.77 -1.69
CA ARG A 189 -15.77 5.62 -0.78
C ARG A 189 -15.60 6.06 0.68
N ASN A 190 -16.65 5.92 1.49
CA ASN A 190 -16.67 6.42 2.87
C ASN A 190 -15.91 5.54 3.89
N LYS A 191 -15.74 4.23 3.62
CA LYS A 191 -15.25 3.27 4.63
C LYS A 191 -13.78 2.87 4.47
N TYR A 192 -13.29 2.86 3.23
CA TYR A 192 -11.94 2.43 2.89
C TYR A 192 -11.31 3.44 1.92
N PRO A 193 -9.99 3.67 2.01
CA PRO A 193 -9.29 4.47 1.02
C PRO A 193 -9.52 3.88 -0.37
N TYR A 194 -9.59 4.73 -1.39
CA TYR A 194 -9.62 4.29 -2.78
C TYR A 194 -8.20 4.33 -3.38
N ASP A 195 -7.31 3.60 -2.72
CA ASP A 195 -5.90 3.38 -3.04
C ASP A 195 -5.65 3.07 -4.52
N PHE A 196 -6.43 2.15 -5.11
CA PHE A 196 -6.35 1.85 -6.54
C PHE A 196 -6.48 3.12 -7.39
N ALA A 197 -7.51 3.92 -7.15
CA ALA A 197 -7.73 5.16 -7.89
C ALA A 197 -6.69 6.25 -7.59
N ALA A 198 -6.15 6.30 -6.36
CA ALA A 198 -5.05 7.19 -6.01
C ALA A 198 -3.86 6.93 -6.92
N PHE A 199 -3.40 5.69 -6.98
CA PHE A 199 -2.24 5.34 -7.78
C PHE A 199 -2.51 5.41 -9.28
N LEU A 200 -3.71 5.10 -9.77
CA LEU A 200 -4.04 5.37 -11.18
C LEU A 200 -3.91 6.86 -11.52
N SER A 201 -4.29 7.77 -10.62
CA SER A 201 -4.09 9.21 -10.78
C SER A 201 -2.59 9.54 -10.78
N LEU A 202 -1.86 9.14 -9.75
CA LEU A 202 -0.43 9.45 -9.54
C LEU A 202 0.47 8.92 -10.65
N THR A 203 0.28 7.66 -11.06
CA THR A 203 1.08 6.99 -12.09
C THR A 203 0.65 7.37 -13.52
N LYS A 204 -0.43 8.15 -13.65
CA LYS A 204 -1.08 8.48 -14.92
C LYS A 204 -1.42 7.25 -15.77
N ALA A 205 -1.90 6.18 -15.15
CA ALA A 205 -2.28 4.94 -15.83
C ALA A 205 -3.30 5.20 -16.98
N PRO A 206 -3.27 4.45 -18.10
CA PRO A 206 -4.22 4.66 -19.20
C PRO A 206 -5.69 4.64 -18.72
N VAL A 207 -6.54 5.57 -19.13
CA VAL A 207 -7.95 5.62 -18.64
C VAL A 207 -8.83 4.57 -19.33
N TRP A 208 -8.45 4.10 -20.52
CA TRP A 208 -9.28 3.22 -21.34
C TRP A 208 -9.65 1.89 -20.65
N PRO A 209 -8.71 1.17 -20.00
CA PRO A 209 -9.06 -0.01 -19.20
C PRO A 209 -10.14 0.24 -18.14
N LEU A 210 -10.08 1.39 -17.46
CA LEU A 210 -11.07 1.75 -16.45
C LEU A 210 -12.46 2.03 -17.05
N LEU A 211 -12.52 2.61 -18.25
CA LEU A 211 -13.79 2.85 -18.96
C LEU A 211 -14.48 1.54 -19.35
N LYS A 212 -13.70 0.52 -19.76
CA LYS A 212 -14.24 -0.82 -20.08
C LYS A 212 -14.90 -1.48 -18.86
N SER A 213 -14.39 -1.24 -17.65
CA SER A 213 -14.97 -1.78 -16.42
C SER A 213 -16.19 -1.01 -15.89
N LEU A 214 -16.55 0.15 -16.48
CA LEU A 214 -17.64 0.98 -15.93
C LEU A 214 -19.04 0.40 -16.10
N HIS A 215 -19.22 -0.60 -16.97
CA HIS A 215 -20.50 -1.33 -17.07
C HIS A 215 -20.86 -2.08 -15.77
N GLU A 216 -19.90 -2.31 -14.87
CA GLU A 216 -20.10 -3.05 -13.61
C GLU A 216 -20.24 -2.13 -12.36
N ILE A 217 -20.09 -0.80 -12.47
CA ILE A 217 -20.04 0.14 -11.32
C ILE A 217 -21.19 1.16 -11.42
N LYS A 218 -21.83 1.51 -10.28
CA LYS A 218 -22.88 2.55 -10.17
C LYS A 218 -22.48 3.84 -10.93
N PHE A 219 -23.11 4.06 -12.09
CA PHE A 219 -22.73 4.96 -13.19
C PHE A 219 -22.21 6.36 -12.78
N ILE A 220 -22.86 7.05 -11.84
CA ILE A 220 -22.53 8.44 -11.49
C ILE A 220 -21.19 8.57 -10.75
N LYS A 221 -20.91 7.68 -9.79
CA LYS A 221 -19.66 7.73 -9.01
C LYS A 221 -18.44 7.42 -9.88
N SER A 222 -18.62 6.56 -10.88
CA SER A 222 -17.63 6.23 -11.89
C SER A 222 -17.22 7.43 -12.75
N ILE A 223 -18.19 8.24 -13.18
CA ILE A 223 -17.93 9.43 -14.00
C ILE A 223 -17.12 10.46 -13.21
N LEU A 224 -17.52 10.77 -11.97
CA LEU A 224 -16.79 11.69 -11.10
C LEU A 224 -15.34 11.22 -10.85
N LEU A 225 -15.15 9.91 -10.68
CA LEU A 225 -13.82 9.33 -10.51
C LEU A 225 -12.95 9.52 -11.76
N VAL A 226 -13.50 9.25 -12.95
CA VAL A 226 -12.79 9.44 -14.22
C VAL A 226 -12.45 10.92 -14.44
N ILE A 227 -13.38 11.83 -14.15
CA ILE A 227 -13.16 13.28 -14.23
C ILE A 227 -12.04 13.69 -13.27
N PHE A 228 -12.10 13.25 -12.01
CA PHE A 228 -11.04 13.52 -11.03
C PHE A 228 -9.68 13.00 -11.50
N ILE A 229 -9.62 11.75 -11.97
CA ILE A 229 -8.38 11.16 -12.49
C ILE A 229 -7.86 11.97 -13.68
N ARG A 230 -8.71 12.40 -14.61
CA ARG A 230 -8.26 13.23 -15.75
C ARG A 230 -7.78 14.61 -15.32
N LEU A 231 -8.53 15.31 -14.47
CA LEU A 231 -8.19 16.68 -14.03
C LEU A 231 -6.93 16.69 -13.16
N SER A 232 -6.81 15.75 -12.22
CA SER A 232 -5.62 15.63 -11.36
C SER A 232 -4.33 15.40 -12.14
N ARG A 233 -4.40 14.89 -13.38
CA ARG A 233 -3.23 14.61 -14.22
C ARG A 233 -2.73 15.80 -15.02
N LEU A 234 -3.56 16.82 -15.27
CA LEU A 234 -3.20 17.93 -16.17
C LEU A 234 -1.99 18.71 -15.67
N PHE A 235 -1.85 18.85 -14.34
CA PHE A 235 -0.83 19.70 -13.73
C PHE A 235 0.17 18.96 -12.83
N LYS A 236 0.01 17.64 -12.65
CA LYS A 236 0.89 16.84 -11.78
C LYS A 236 1.97 16.11 -12.57
N LYS A 237 3.14 15.92 -11.96
CA LYS A 237 4.19 15.03 -12.48
C LYS A 237 3.67 13.59 -12.54
N LYS A 238 4.08 12.81 -13.55
CA LYS A 238 3.82 11.37 -13.58
C LYS A 238 4.75 10.68 -12.57
N ARG A 239 4.18 9.93 -11.62
CA ARG A 239 4.93 9.16 -10.64
C ARG A 239 5.29 7.77 -11.16
N ILE A 240 6.43 7.26 -10.73
CA ILE A 240 6.81 5.85 -10.90
C ILE A 240 6.52 5.12 -9.58
N LEU A 241 5.75 4.03 -9.66
CA LEU A 241 5.59 3.05 -8.60
C LEU A 241 6.43 1.82 -8.96
N ALA A 242 7.50 1.57 -8.21
CA ALA A 242 8.34 0.39 -8.39
C ALA A 242 7.90 -0.77 -7.47
N VAL A 243 7.96 -1.97 -8.02
CA VAL A 243 7.64 -3.24 -7.35
C VAL A 243 8.77 -4.23 -7.63
N PRO A 244 9.43 -4.84 -6.64
CA PRO A 244 10.43 -5.87 -6.88
C PRO A 244 9.77 -7.12 -7.48
N VAL A 245 10.51 -7.85 -8.31
CA VAL A 245 10.08 -9.14 -8.86
C VAL A 245 11.18 -10.18 -8.59
N PRO A 246 10.93 -11.20 -7.74
CA PRO A 246 9.69 -11.42 -6.98
C PRO A 246 9.49 -10.36 -5.88
N GLY A 247 8.27 -10.33 -5.32
CA GLY A 247 7.91 -9.51 -4.18
C GLY A 247 8.66 -9.89 -2.90
N TYR A 248 8.96 -8.88 -2.07
CA TYR A 248 9.58 -9.03 -0.73
C TYR A 248 8.59 -8.82 0.42
N SER A 249 7.31 -8.67 0.09
CA SER A 249 6.22 -8.76 1.05
C SER A 249 4.97 -9.36 0.42
N THR A 250 4.04 -9.79 1.26
CA THR A 250 2.71 -10.26 0.86
C THR A 250 1.63 -9.73 1.77
N HIS A 251 0.42 -9.57 1.24
CA HIS A 251 -0.78 -9.49 2.07
C HIS A 251 -1.09 -10.89 2.64
N THR A 252 -1.64 -10.96 3.84
CA THR A 252 -1.98 -12.24 4.50
C THR A 252 -3.28 -12.88 4.03
N ASP A 253 -4.06 -12.22 3.17
CA ASP A 253 -5.30 -12.76 2.61
C ASP A 253 -4.95 -13.81 1.55
N LEU A 254 -5.61 -14.98 1.55
CA LEU A 254 -5.24 -16.07 0.64
C LEU A 254 -5.36 -15.70 -0.85
N ILE A 255 -6.27 -14.78 -1.20
CA ILE A 255 -6.44 -14.28 -2.57
C ILE A 255 -5.37 -13.23 -2.95
N GLY A 256 -4.74 -12.61 -1.95
CA GLY A 256 -3.75 -11.55 -2.09
C GLY A 256 -2.32 -12.01 -1.78
N LEU A 257 -2.05 -13.32 -1.85
CA LEU A 257 -0.69 -13.81 -1.69
C LEU A 257 0.16 -13.37 -2.90
N ALA A 258 1.31 -12.75 -2.63
CA ALA A 258 2.29 -12.45 -3.67
C ALA A 258 2.80 -13.77 -4.29
N PRO A 259 3.05 -13.83 -5.61
CA PRO A 259 3.49 -15.06 -6.25
C PRO A 259 4.95 -15.39 -5.91
N LEU A 260 5.40 -16.58 -6.32
CA LEU A 260 6.79 -17.05 -6.32
C LEU A 260 7.43 -17.29 -4.93
N ASN A 261 6.71 -17.07 -3.84
CA ASN A 261 7.11 -17.46 -2.49
C ASN A 261 6.07 -18.41 -1.87
N ASP A 262 6.52 -19.37 -1.07
CA ASP A 262 5.63 -20.27 -0.33
C ASP A 262 5.19 -19.66 1.01
N TRP A 263 4.27 -18.71 0.93
CA TRP A 263 3.76 -18.00 2.12
C TRP A 263 3.00 -18.89 3.09
N LYS A 264 2.48 -20.05 2.66
CA LYS A 264 1.74 -20.96 3.54
C LYS A 264 2.64 -21.65 4.55
N ASN A 265 3.91 -21.82 4.21
CA ASN A 265 4.92 -22.43 5.05
C ASN A 265 5.95 -21.42 5.60
N TYR A 266 5.70 -20.12 5.43
CA TYR A 266 6.62 -19.08 5.87
C TYR A 266 6.77 -19.04 7.39
N LYS A 267 8.02 -18.88 7.84
CA LYS A 267 8.41 -18.67 9.24
C LYS A 267 9.59 -17.69 9.24
N PHE A 268 9.61 -16.78 10.21
CA PHE A 268 10.67 -15.81 10.42
C PHE A 268 11.24 -15.93 11.84
#